data_AF-A0A9D6T2K3-F1
#
_entry.id   AF-A0A9D6T2K3-F1
#
_cell.length_a   1.000
_cell.length_b   1.000
_cell.length_c   1.000
_cell.angle_alpha   90.00
_cell.angle_beta   90.00
_cell.angle_gamma   90.00
#
_symmetry.space_group_name_H-M   'P 1'
#
loop_
_entity.id
_entity.type
_entity.pdbx_description
1 polymer ?
#
loop_
_entity_poly.entity_id
_entity_poly.type
_entity_poly.pdbx_seq_one_letter_code
_entity_poly.pdbx_strand_id
1 'polypeptide(L)'
;MRPTVEELIEGMAYTFSNAIVPELSPNASQWARRMSDSLSGLFHHLLVRLEREADLALQENKDLKELLTMLAAHPQAADTLNGVADEFRRQAATEIPLIPDPKAVAAQNVALNGILQDAIEAMEAAAKVSGSDAFVEERRPIRRYLKQQLDRELEVAGATMAPQPAPRRQ
;
A
#
# COMPACT_ATOMS: atom_id res chain seq x y z
N MET A 1 16.40 20.63 1.47
CA MET A 1 15.48 19.47 1.55
C MET A 1 14.25 19.82 0.72
N ARG A 2 13.72 18.90 -0.10
CA ARG A 2 12.49 19.16 -0.88
C ARG A 2 11.27 18.68 -0.07
N PRO A 3 10.16 19.42 -0.06
CA PRO A 3 8.97 19.03 0.71
C PRO A 3 8.32 17.75 0.15
N THR A 4 7.72 16.95 1.02
CA THR A 4 6.96 15.74 0.66
C THR A 4 5.61 16.09 0.04
N VAL A 5 4.94 15.11 -0.59
CA VAL A 5 3.61 15.31 -1.18
C VAL A 5 2.56 15.62 -0.10
N GLU A 6 2.67 14.97 1.05
CA GLU A 6 1.87 15.24 2.23
C GLU A 6 2.09 16.67 2.73
N GLU A 7 3.34 17.08 2.95
CA GLU A 7 3.69 18.44 3.38
C GLU A 7 3.20 19.51 2.38
N LEU A 8 3.21 19.21 1.08
CA LEU A 8 2.66 20.09 0.05
C LEU A 8 1.13 20.17 0.13
N ILE A 9 0.43 19.05 0.31
CA ILE A 9 -1.04 19.01 0.42
C ILE A 9 -1.50 19.64 1.73
N GLU A 10 -0.83 19.37 2.85
CA GLU A 10 -1.06 20.03 4.12
C GLU A 10 -0.79 21.53 4.03
N GLY A 11 0.32 21.94 3.40
CA GLY A 11 0.64 23.34 3.15
C GLY A 11 -0.40 24.05 2.28
N MET A 12 -0.91 23.37 1.25
CA MET A 12 -2.00 23.87 0.41
C MET A 12 -3.32 23.95 1.18
N ALA A 13 -3.69 22.91 1.95
CA ALA A 13 -4.89 22.87 2.76
C ALA A 13 -4.87 23.95 3.87
N TYR A 14 -3.71 24.14 4.50
CA TYR A 14 -3.47 25.16 5.50
C TYR A 14 -3.58 26.56 4.90
N THR A 15 -2.88 26.81 3.78
CA THR A 15 -2.92 28.12 3.09
C THR A 15 -4.34 28.41 2.61
N PHE A 16 -5.02 27.41 2.06
CA PHE A 16 -6.39 27.56 1.60
C PHE A 16 -7.34 27.89 2.76
N SER A 17 -7.31 27.12 3.85
CA SER A 17 -8.24 27.28 4.98
C SER A 17 -7.96 28.49 5.85
N ASN A 18 -6.69 28.89 6.01
CA ASN A 18 -6.28 29.92 6.96
C ASN A 18 -5.89 31.26 6.32
N ALA A 19 -5.57 31.27 5.02
CA ALA A 19 -5.26 32.51 4.31
C ALA A 19 -6.32 32.85 3.25
N ILE A 20 -6.79 31.88 2.46
CA ILE A 20 -7.69 32.17 1.31
C ILE A 20 -9.16 32.22 1.73
N VAL A 21 -9.65 31.22 2.46
CA VAL A 21 -11.05 31.15 2.90
C VAL A 21 -11.44 32.32 3.83
N PRO A 22 -10.60 32.78 4.77
CA PRO A 22 -10.93 33.92 5.63
C PRO A 22 -10.94 35.27 4.89
N GLU A 23 -10.20 35.40 3.79
CA GLU A 23 -10.21 36.58 2.91
C GLU A 23 -11.48 36.65 2.04
N LEU A 24 -12.26 35.56 1.96
CA LEU A 24 -13.57 35.60 1.30
C LEU A 24 -14.48 36.55 2.07
N SER A 25 -14.81 37.67 1.42
CA SER A 25 -15.71 38.68 1.95
C SER A 25 -16.97 38.03 2.56
N PRO A 26 -17.54 38.58 3.65
CA PRO A 26 -18.86 38.18 4.14
C PRO A 26 -19.94 38.17 3.04
N ASN A 27 -19.78 39.00 2.00
CA ASN A 27 -20.65 39.11 0.84
C ASN A 27 -20.23 38.24 -0.36
N ALA A 28 -19.21 37.39 -0.20
CA ALA A 28 -18.80 36.43 -1.22
C ALA A 28 -19.99 35.55 -1.60
N SER A 29 -20.14 35.28 -2.89
CA SER A 29 -21.26 34.51 -3.40
C SER A 29 -21.36 33.17 -2.68
N GLN A 30 -22.59 32.70 -2.44
CA GLN A 30 -22.82 31.38 -1.85
C GLN A 30 -22.10 30.27 -2.64
N TRP A 31 -21.88 30.50 -3.93
CA TRP A 31 -21.07 29.65 -4.80
C TRP A 31 -19.59 29.58 -4.37
N ALA A 32 -18.94 30.72 -4.08
CA ALA A 32 -17.54 30.75 -3.64
C ALA A 32 -17.33 30.02 -2.31
N ARG A 33 -18.30 30.12 -1.38
CA ARG A 33 -18.26 29.37 -0.11
C ARG A 33 -18.40 27.87 -0.34
N ARG A 34 -19.37 27.42 -1.14
CA ARG A 34 -19.56 26.00 -1.47
C ARG A 34 -18.38 25.38 -2.22
N MET A 35 -17.74 26.14 -3.10
CA MET A 35 -16.51 25.72 -3.78
C MET A 35 -15.36 25.55 -2.79
N SER A 36 -15.27 26.42 -1.78
CA SER A 36 -14.25 26.32 -0.74
C SER A 36 -14.44 25.12 0.18
N ASP A 37 -15.69 24.84 0.56
CA ASP A 37 -16.02 23.63 1.32
C ASP A 37 -15.68 22.37 0.52
N SER A 38 -15.96 22.39 -0.79
CA SER A 38 -15.65 21.26 -1.69
C SER A 38 -14.15 21.04 -1.85
N LEU A 39 -13.36 22.12 -1.99
CA LEU A 39 -11.89 22.04 -2.06
C LEU A 39 -11.27 21.56 -0.75
N SER A 40 -11.79 22.02 0.39
CA SER A 40 -11.36 21.55 1.71
C SER A 40 -11.65 20.05 1.89
N GLY A 41 -12.84 19.61 1.44
CA GLY A 41 -13.19 18.19 1.39
C GLY A 41 -12.26 17.38 0.50
N LEU A 42 -11.88 17.89 -0.68
CA LEU A 42 -10.92 17.25 -1.57
C LEU A 42 -9.53 17.11 -0.93
N PHE A 43 -9.01 18.16 -0.29
CA PHE A 43 -7.73 18.08 0.42
C PHE A 43 -7.76 17.06 1.56
N HIS A 44 -8.83 17.05 2.35
CA HIS A 44 -9.01 16.06 3.41
C HIS A 44 -9.07 14.63 2.86
N HIS A 45 -9.81 14.40 1.77
CA HIS A 45 -9.87 13.10 1.12
C HIS A 45 -8.51 12.65 0.54
N LEU A 46 -7.71 13.58 0.01
CA LEU A 46 -6.36 13.30 -0.47
C LEU A 46 -5.42 12.92 0.67
N LEU A 47 -5.48 13.62 1.81
CA LEU A 47 -4.68 13.30 3.00
C LEU A 47 -5.05 11.93 3.57
N VAL A 48 -6.34 11.65 3.78
CA VAL A 48 -6.82 10.34 4.28
C VAL A 48 -6.40 9.20 3.34
N ARG A 49 -6.39 9.46 2.02
CA ARG A 49 -5.95 8.48 1.04
C ARG A 49 -4.44 8.25 1.11
N LEU A 50 -3.64 9.31 1.25
CA LEU A 50 -2.19 9.21 1.41
C LEU A 50 -1.79 8.46 2.69
N GLU A 51 -2.43 8.77 3.82
CA GLU A 51 -2.22 8.07 5.10
C GLU A 51 -2.54 6.58 4.95
N ARG A 52 -3.69 6.24 4.37
CA ARG A 52 -4.07 4.85 4.14
C ARG A 52 -3.15 4.12 3.18
N GLU A 53 -2.70 4.77 2.11
CA GLU A 53 -1.74 4.17 1.16
C GLU A 53 -0.39 3.89 1.83
N ALA A 54 0.07 4.76 2.73
CA ALA A 54 1.30 4.54 3.51
C ALA A 54 1.17 3.38 4.51
N ASP A 55 0.06 3.33 5.25
CA ASP A 55 -0.23 2.23 6.18
C ASP A 55 -0.35 0.88 5.46
N LEU A 56 -1.01 0.86 4.31
CA LEU A 56 -1.13 -0.33 3.47
C LEU A 56 0.23 -0.78 2.93
N ALA A 57 1.07 0.15 2.47
CA ALA A 57 2.41 -0.18 2.00
C ALA A 57 3.27 -0.78 3.13
N LEU A 58 3.17 -0.27 4.36
CA LEU A 58 3.89 -0.82 5.51
C LEU A 58 3.39 -2.21 5.88
N GLN A 59 2.07 -2.40 5.91
CA GLN A 59 1.48 -3.70 6.19
C GLN A 59 1.86 -4.74 5.12
N GLU A 60 1.83 -4.36 3.84
CA GLU A 60 2.28 -5.20 2.74
C GLU A 60 3.75 -5.62 2.91
N ASN A 61 4.63 -4.68 3.26
CA ASN A 61 6.05 -4.98 3.48
C ASN A 61 6.23 -6.05 4.56
N LYS A 62 5.51 -5.89 5.67
CA LYS A 62 5.53 -6.83 6.79
C LYS A 62 5.04 -8.21 6.36
N ASP A 63 3.89 -8.26 5.69
CA ASP A 63 3.28 -9.52 5.24
C ASP A 63 4.19 -10.26 4.24
N LEU A 64 4.82 -9.53 3.31
CA LEU A 64 5.77 -10.08 2.36
C LEU A 64 7.03 -10.64 3.04
N LYS A 65 7.60 -9.89 3.99
CA LYS A 65 8.75 -10.37 4.77
C LYS A 65 8.43 -11.62 5.57
N GLU A 66 7.27 -11.66 6.24
CA GLU A 66 6.82 -12.83 6.99
C GLU A 66 6.61 -14.05 6.07
N LEU A 67 5.93 -13.87 4.94
CA LEU A 67 5.69 -14.93 3.96
C LEU A 67 7.00 -15.50 3.41
N LEU A 68 7.89 -14.64 2.93
CA LEU A 68 9.15 -15.07 2.33
C LEU A 68 10.09 -15.69 3.38
N THR A 69 10.06 -15.23 4.63
CA THR A 69 10.79 -15.87 5.74
C THR A 69 10.27 -17.29 6.00
N MET A 70 8.95 -17.47 6.00
CA MET A 70 8.32 -18.79 6.14
C MET A 70 8.72 -19.73 5.00
N LEU A 71 8.72 -19.24 3.75
CA LEU A 71 9.13 -20.01 2.57
C LEU A 71 10.62 -20.39 2.63
N ALA A 72 11.48 -19.47 3.03
CA ALA A 72 12.92 -19.72 3.16
C ALA A 72 13.25 -20.75 4.27
N ALA A 73 12.40 -20.88 5.29
CA ALA A 73 12.56 -21.87 6.36
C ALA A 73 12.01 -23.26 6.00
N HIS A 74 11.23 -23.40 4.91
CA HIS A 74 10.63 -24.67 4.55
C HIS A 74 11.61 -25.53 3.74
N PRO A 75 11.92 -26.79 4.14
CA PRO A 75 13.03 -27.56 3.55
C PRO A 75 12.95 -27.75 2.03
N GLN A 76 11.79 -28.13 1.50
CA GLN A 76 11.60 -28.35 0.06
C GLN A 76 11.72 -27.05 -0.73
N ALA A 77 11.18 -25.96 -0.20
CA ALA A 77 11.27 -24.65 -0.81
C ALA A 77 12.70 -24.09 -0.70
N ALA A 78 13.39 -24.23 0.43
CA ALA A 78 14.75 -23.73 0.62
C ALA A 78 15.72 -24.30 -0.42
N ASP A 79 15.67 -25.61 -0.69
CA ASP A 79 16.52 -26.25 -1.70
C ASP A 79 16.23 -25.73 -3.12
N THR A 80 14.95 -25.58 -3.45
CA THR A 80 14.47 -25.10 -4.76
C THR A 80 14.72 -23.61 -4.95
N LEU A 81 14.64 -22.85 -3.86
CA LEU A 81 14.71 -21.39 -3.82
C LEU A 81 16.10 -20.89 -3.47
N ASN A 82 17.14 -21.73 -3.33
CA ASN A 82 18.45 -21.27 -2.84
C ASN A 82 18.96 -19.96 -3.50
N GLY A 83 18.78 -19.79 -4.81
CA GLY A 83 19.10 -18.52 -5.52
C GLY A 83 18.15 -17.35 -5.19
N VAL A 84 16.86 -17.60 -5.06
CA VAL A 84 15.83 -16.63 -4.66
C VAL A 84 15.95 -16.27 -3.16
N ALA A 85 16.39 -17.23 -2.34
CA ALA A 85 16.54 -17.13 -0.90
C ALA A 85 17.74 -16.26 -0.50
N ASP A 86 18.79 -16.18 -1.32
CA ASP A 86 19.91 -15.26 -1.11
C ASP A 86 19.53 -13.80 -1.45
N GLU A 87 18.73 -13.59 -2.50
CA GLU A 87 18.16 -12.27 -2.81
C GLU A 87 17.16 -11.83 -1.74
N PHE A 88 16.28 -12.76 -1.32
CA PHE A 88 15.37 -12.53 -0.20
C PHE A 88 16.11 -12.20 1.09
N ARG A 89 17.12 -12.99 1.49
CA ARG A 89 17.88 -12.72 2.73
C ARG A 89 18.55 -11.36 2.71
N ARG A 90 19.03 -10.91 1.55
CA ARG A 90 19.58 -9.55 1.37
C ARG A 90 18.50 -8.47 1.53
N GLN A 91 17.34 -8.64 0.92
CA GLN A 91 16.22 -7.69 1.03
C GLN A 91 15.54 -7.68 2.41
N ALA A 92 15.44 -8.83 3.07
CA ALA A 92 14.86 -9.00 4.40
C ALA A 92 15.72 -8.38 5.49
N ALA A 93 17.06 -8.40 5.33
CA ALA A 93 18.00 -7.73 6.21
C ALA A 93 17.94 -6.20 6.12
N THR A 94 17.29 -5.65 5.08
CA THR A 94 17.05 -4.21 4.97
C THR A 94 15.94 -3.81 5.94
N GLU A 95 16.34 -3.27 7.08
CA GLU A 95 15.44 -2.70 8.08
C GLU A 95 14.68 -1.50 7.51
N ILE A 96 13.39 -1.42 7.81
CA ILE A 96 12.60 -0.22 7.54
C ILE A 96 12.99 0.81 8.60
N PRO A 97 13.41 2.02 8.23
CA PRO A 97 13.73 3.06 9.20
C PRO A 97 12.52 3.39 10.08
N LEU A 98 12.77 3.84 11.31
CA LEU A 98 11.75 4.17 12.32
C LEU A 98 10.67 5.15 11.81
N ILE A 99 11.02 5.99 10.83
CA ILE A 99 10.10 6.81 10.04
C ILE A 99 10.27 6.38 8.58
N PRO A 100 9.35 5.56 8.04
CA PRO A 100 9.45 5.05 6.68
C PRO A 100 9.09 6.14 5.67
N ASP A 101 9.95 6.37 4.67
CA ASP A 101 9.53 7.11 3.46
C ASP A 101 8.57 6.20 2.67
N PRO A 102 7.30 6.58 2.45
CA PRO A 102 6.33 5.76 1.73
C PRO A 102 6.81 5.32 0.36
N LYS A 103 7.63 6.13 -0.34
CA LYS A 103 8.21 5.76 -1.63
C LYS A 103 9.27 4.67 -1.50
N ALA A 104 10.08 4.72 -0.45
CA ALA A 104 11.08 3.69 -0.17
C ALA A 104 10.41 2.37 0.19
N VAL A 105 9.33 2.42 1.00
CA VAL A 105 8.52 1.23 1.34
C VAL A 105 7.87 0.64 0.11
N ALA A 106 7.23 1.46 -0.74
CA ALA A 106 6.63 1.00 -1.98
C ALA A 106 7.68 0.37 -2.93
N ALA A 107 8.86 0.97 -3.07
CA ALA A 107 9.95 0.40 -3.87
C ALA A 107 10.43 -0.94 -3.31
N GLN A 108 10.50 -1.08 -1.99
CA GLN A 108 10.84 -2.34 -1.34
C GLN A 108 9.74 -3.40 -1.55
N ASN A 109 8.46 -3.03 -1.48
CA ASN A 109 7.35 -3.94 -1.76
C ASN A 109 7.40 -4.45 -3.21
N VAL A 110 7.70 -3.58 -4.17
CA VAL A 110 7.92 -3.99 -5.58
C VAL A 110 9.04 -5.02 -5.68
N ALA A 111 10.16 -4.79 -5.00
CA ALA A 111 11.27 -5.75 -4.98
C ALA A 111 10.89 -7.09 -4.33
N LEU A 112 10.19 -7.05 -3.18
CA LEU A 112 9.73 -8.25 -2.47
C LEU A 112 8.68 -9.03 -3.27
N ASN A 113 7.77 -8.35 -3.96
CA ASN A 113 6.80 -8.98 -4.87
C ASN A 113 7.51 -9.65 -6.06
N GLY A 114 8.57 -9.04 -6.61
CA GLY A 114 9.41 -9.67 -7.63
C GLY A 114 10.03 -10.98 -7.14
N ILE A 115 10.58 -10.98 -5.92
CA ILE A 115 11.14 -12.18 -5.29
C ILE A 115 10.07 -13.26 -5.06
N LEU A 116 8.85 -12.86 -4.63
CA LEU A 116 7.74 -13.79 -4.49
C LEU A 116 7.35 -14.41 -5.84
N GLN A 117 7.34 -13.63 -6.92
CA GLN A 117 7.07 -14.12 -8.26
C GLN A 117 8.14 -15.13 -8.71
N ASP A 118 9.41 -14.80 -8.55
CA ASP A 118 10.53 -15.71 -8.86
C ASP A 118 10.40 -17.02 -8.07
N ALA A 119 9.98 -16.94 -6.80
CA ALA A 119 9.75 -18.10 -5.97
C ALA A 119 8.60 -18.99 -6.50
N ILE A 120 7.50 -18.38 -6.92
CA ILE A 120 6.36 -19.08 -7.52
C ILE A 120 6.79 -19.79 -8.80
N GLU A 121 7.51 -19.11 -9.69
CA GLU A 121 7.99 -19.65 -10.96
C GLU A 121 8.94 -20.84 -10.73
N ALA A 122 9.88 -20.71 -9.78
CA ALA A 122 10.79 -21.79 -9.41
C ALA A 122 10.04 -23.03 -8.87
N MET A 123 9.06 -22.82 -7.98
CA MET A 123 8.23 -23.91 -7.44
C MET A 123 7.36 -24.57 -8.52
N GLU A 124 6.84 -23.82 -9.48
CA GLU A 124 6.10 -24.39 -10.61
C GLU A 124 6.98 -25.21 -11.53
N ALA A 125 8.19 -24.74 -11.83
CA ALA A 125 9.17 -25.49 -12.62
C ALA A 125 9.55 -26.80 -11.93
N ALA A 126 9.82 -26.77 -10.62
CA ALA A 126 10.14 -27.96 -9.83
C ALA A 126 8.94 -28.94 -9.70
N ALA A 127 7.71 -28.43 -9.60
CA ALA A 127 6.50 -29.26 -9.56
C ALA A 127 6.24 -30.01 -10.87
N LYS A 128 6.60 -29.43 -12.03
CA LYS A 128 6.51 -30.14 -13.32
C LYS A 128 7.40 -31.38 -13.37
N VAL A 129 8.50 -31.39 -12.62
CA VAL A 129 9.43 -32.53 -12.53
C VAL A 129 9.02 -33.51 -11.42
N SER A 130 8.53 -32.99 -10.28
CA SER A 130 8.29 -33.77 -9.06
C SER A 130 6.85 -34.30 -8.90
N GLY A 131 5.91 -33.85 -9.76
CA GLY A 131 4.49 -34.20 -9.69
C GLY A 131 3.62 -33.04 -9.15
N SER A 132 2.31 -33.08 -9.43
CA SER A 132 1.37 -31.97 -9.15
C SER A 132 1.27 -31.56 -7.69
N ASP A 133 1.55 -32.51 -6.79
CA ASP A 133 1.36 -32.37 -5.34
C ASP A 133 2.61 -31.82 -4.62
N ALA A 134 3.69 -31.59 -5.37
CA ALA A 134 4.85 -30.88 -4.83
C ALA A 134 4.48 -29.43 -4.45
N PHE A 135 5.00 -28.98 -3.32
CA PHE A 135 4.84 -27.62 -2.79
C PHE A 135 3.41 -27.21 -2.40
N VAL A 136 2.50 -28.16 -2.14
CA VAL A 136 1.10 -27.85 -1.75
C VAL A 136 1.03 -27.05 -0.45
N GLU A 137 1.88 -27.37 0.53
CA GLU A 137 1.90 -26.68 1.82
C GLU A 137 2.48 -25.26 1.71
N GLU A 138 3.40 -25.02 0.77
CA GLU A 138 3.99 -23.71 0.49
C GLU A 138 3.11 -22.83 -0.39
N ARG A 139 2.31 -23.44 -1.28
CA ARG A 139 1.31 -22.71 -2.08
C ARG A 139 0.15 -22.17 -1.22
N ARG A 140 -0.17 -22.83 -0.10
CA ARG A 140 -1.25 -22.42 0.80
C ARG A 140 -1.04 -21.01 1.41
N PRO A 141 0.10 -20.66 2.04
CA PRO A 141 0.33 -19.33 2.58
C PRO A 141 0.41 -18.26 1.48
N ILE A 142 0.98 -18.58 0.31
CA ILE A 142 1.01 -17.66 -0.86
C ILE A 142 -0.41 -17.32 -1.30
N ARG A 143 -1.28 -18.32 -1.47
CA ARG A 143 -2.69 -18.08 -1.83
C ARG A 143 -3.44 -17.25 -0.78
N ARG A 144 -3.13 -17.45 0.51
CA ARG A 144 -3.71 -16.65 1.59
C ARG A 144 -3.28 -15.18 1.48
N TYR A 145 -1.99 -14.94 1.26
CA TYR A 145 -1.44 -13.59 1.05
C TYR A 145 -2.07 -12.90 -0.16
N LEU A 146 -2.11 -13.57 -1.32
CA LEU A 146 -2.72 -13.01 -2.54
C LEU A 146 -4.21 -12.68 -2.36
N LYS A 147 -4.94 -13.54 -1.64
CA LYS A 147 -6.34 -13.26 -1.31
C LYS A 147 -6.48 -12.03 -0.40
N GLN A 148 -5.66 -11.93 0.65
CA GLN A 148 -5.66 -10.78 1.55
C GLN A 148 -5.32 -9.47 0.81
N GLN A 149 -4.38 -9.51 -0.14
CA GLN A 149 -4.07 -8.37 -0.99
C GLN A 149 -5.27 -7.96 -1.85
N LEU A 150 -5.90 -8.92 -2.53
CA LEU A 150 -7.08 -8.65 -3.34
C LEU A 150 -8.23 -8.05 -2.50
N ASP A 151 -8.48 -8.60 -1.31
CA ASP A 151 -9.51 -8.09 -0.40
C ASP A 151 -9.21 -6.63 0.02
N ARG A 152 -7.95 -6.29 0.30
CA ARG A 152 -7.54 -4.90 0.61
C ARG A 152 -7.70 -3.95 -0.57
N GLU A 153 -7.30 -4.36 -1.77
CA GLU A 153 -7.47 -3.56 -2.99
C GLU A 153 -8.96 -3.29 -3.27
N LEU A 154 -9.81 -4.30 -3.06
CA LEU A 154 -11.26 -4.18 -3.19
C LEU A 154 -11.86 -3.27 -2.12
N GLU A 155 -11.36 -3.28 -0.89
CA GLU A 155 -11.79 -2.36 0.18
C GLU A 155 -11.41 -0.91 -0.13
N VAL A 156 -10.20 -0.66 -0.64
CA VAL A 156 -9.78 0.68 -1.09
C VAL A 156 -10.65 1.16 -2.25
N ALA A 157 -10.88 0.31 -3.26
CA ALA A 157 -11.74 0.63 -4.39
C ALA A 157 -13.21 0.87 -3.96
N GLY A 158 -13.74 0.03 -3.07
CA GLY A 158 -15.10 0.07 -2.56
C GLY A 158 -15.36 1.24 -1.59
N ALA A 159 -14.38 1.61 -0.75
CA ALA A 159 -14.44 2.81 0.09
C ALA A 159 -14.52 4.10 -0.74
N THR A 160 -13.99 4.08 -1.96
CA THR A 160 -14.11 5.18 -2.93
C THR A 160 -15.53 5.28 -3.55
N MET A 161 -16.35 4.24 -3.41
CA MET A 161 -17.73 4.17 -3.95
C MET A 161 -18.83 4.34 -2.89
N ALA A 162 -18.49 4.57 -1.62
CA ALA A 162 -19.50 4.80 -0.58
C ALA A 162 -20.28 6.11 -0.88
N PRO A 163 -21.62 6.07 -1.01
CA PRO A 163 -22.41 7.27 -1.30
C PRO A 163 -22.28 8.27 -0.15
N GLN A 164 -21.91 9.52 -0.47
CA GLN A 164 -21.97 10.62 0.49
C GLN A 164 -23.36 10.68 1.12
N PRO A 165 -23.49 10.81 2.45
CA PRO A 165 -24.78 11.04 3.07
C PRO A 165 -25.39 12.31 2.49
N ALA A 166 -26.58 12.17 1.91
CA ALA A 166 -27.28 13.28 1.27
C ALA A 166 -27.36 14.49 2.21
N PRO A 167 -27.13 15.73 1.72
CA PRO A 167 -27.20 16.91 2.56
C PRO A 167 -28.59 17.00 3.17
N ARG A 168 -28.65 16.97 4.51
CA ARG A 168 -29.89 17.18 5.27
C ARG A 168 -30.42 18.55 4.90
N ARG A 169 -31.52 18.58 4.15
CA ARG A 169 -32.30 19.80 3.91
C ARG A 169 -32.91 20.20 5.25
N GLN A 170 -32.48 21.32 5.80
CA GLN A 170 -33.21 22.10 6.79
C GLN A 170 -33.98 23.18 6.07
#